data_AF-A0A2A3ZKI7-F1
#
_entry.id   AF-A0A2A3ZKI7-F1
#
_cell.length_a   1.000
_cell.length_b   1.000
_cell.length_c   1.000
_cell.angle_alpha   90.00
_cell.angle_beta   90.00
_cell.angle_gamma   90.00
#
_symmetry.space_group_name_H-M   'P 1'
#
loop_
_entity.id
_entity.type
_entity.pdbx_description
1 polymer ?
#
loop_
_entity_poly.entity_id
_entity_poly.type
_entity_poly.pdbx_seq_one_letter_code
_entity_poly.pdbx_strand_id
1 'polypeptide(L)'
;MRKVPTASGATAVQIADKTGGRYRIVEHLGSAHTPEELAALMAIGRDKLHPGQGVLDFDHTDKPATAPAVVKSSRSQVIVDTIRTAYERLGFDTVDDEAFFQLVLARLIEPTSKSDSVRVLGELGVDVVHRNTFLTCLKRARDNNYRDQCIEAAFG
;
A
#
# COMPACT_ATOMS: atom_id res chain seq x y z
N MET A 1 17.11 0.71 -4.93
CA MET A 1 18.55 0.66 -5.33
C MET A 1 18.74 1.30 -6.69
N ARG A 2 19.92 1.87 -6.95
CA ARG A 2 20.30 2.52 -8.21
C ARG A 2 21.64 1.96 -8.71
N LYS A 3 21.73 1.67 -10.01
CA LYS A 3 22.97 1.37 -10.74
C LYS A 3 23.38 2.59 -11.56
N VAL A 4 24.65 2.96 -11.49
CA VAL A 4 25.18 4.09 -12.26
C VAL A 4 26.45 3.66 -12.99
N PRO A 5 26.49 3.68 -14.32
CA PRO A 5 27.73 3.47 -15.05
C PRO A 5 28.69 4.63 -14.75
N THR A 6 29.94 4.30 -14.45
CA THR A 6 30.99 5.27 -14.14
C THR A 6 31.90 5.46 -15.34
N ALA A 7 32.62 6.59 -15.37
CA ALA A 7 33.55 6.91 -16.45
C ALA A 7 34.74 5.92 -16.56
N SER A 8 35.03 5.15 -15.50
CA SER A 8 36.10 4.13 -15.47
C SER A 8 35.66 2.75 -15.96
N GLY A 9 34.43 2.62 -16.48
CA GLY A 9 33.86 1.35 -16.93
C GLY A 9 33.27 0.48 -15.82
N ALA A 10 33.33 0.91 -14.57
CA ALA A 10 32.68 0.24 -13.44
C ALA A 10 31.19 0.62 -13.33
N THR A 11 30.39 -0.19 -12.66
CA THR A 11 29.01 0.12 -12.26
C THR A 11 28.94 0.40 -10.77
N ALA A 12 28.65 1.64 -10.39
CA ALA A 12 28.41 2.03 -9.01
C ALA A 12 27.01 1.58 -8.56
N VAL A 13 26.91 1.02 -7.35
CA VAL A 13 25.67 0.59 -6.71
C VAL A 13 25.37 1.48 -5.51
N GLN A 14 24.18 2.04 -5.48
CA GLN A 14 23.75 3.02 -4.48
C GLN A 14 22.36 2.67 -3.91
N ILE A 15 22.17 2.98 -2.62
CA ILE A 15 20.85 3.01 -1.99
C ILE A 15 20.33 4.44 -2.11
N ALA A 16 19.14 4.60 -2.69
CA ALA A 16 18.47 5.86 -2.83
C ALA A 16 17.08 5.75 -2.20
N ASP A 17 16.70 6.79 -1.48
CA ASP A 17 15.37 6.94 -0.88
C ASP A 17 14.57 8.00 -1.66
N LYS A 18 13.25 7.85 -1.66
CA LYS A 18 12.32 8.76 -2.31
C LYS A 18 11.30 9.25 -1.27
N THR A 19 11.60 10.37 -0.64
CA THR A 19 10.73 11.03 0.33
C THR A 19 10.20 12.35 -0.27
N GLY A 20 8.89 12.62 -0.15
CA GLY A 20 8.30 13.90 -0.58
C GLY A 20 8.50 14.24 -2.07
N GLY A 21 8.56 13.23 -2.95
CA GLY A 21 8.74 13.40 -4.38
C GLY A 21 10.16 13.69 -4.86
N ARG A 22 11.16 13.75 -3.96
CA ARG A 22 12.57 13.96 -4.30
C ARG A 22 13.39 12.70 -4.05
N TYR A 23 14.38 12.44 -4.90
CA TYR A 23 15.33 11.34 -4.74
C TYR A 23 16.56 11.79 -3.98
N ARG A 24 16.97 11.05 -2.94
CA ARG A 24 18.21 11.28 -2.20
C ARG A 24 19.04 10.00 -2.15
N ILE A 25 20.34 10.11 -2.41
CA ILE A 25 21.27 9.00 -2.19
C ILE A 25 21.53 8.91 -0.69
N VAL A 26 21.24 7.74 -0.12
CA VAL A 26 21.38 7.47 1.32
C VAL A 26 22.73 6.80 1.59
N GLU A 27 23.13 5.86 0.73
CA GLU A 27 24.36 5.10 0.93
C GLU A 27 24.98 4.70 -0.41
N HIS A 28 26.31 4.71 -0.48
CA HIS A 28 27.08 4.16 -1.60
C HIS A 28 27.66 2.81 -1.20
N LEU A 29 27.26 1.75 -1.92
CA LEU A 29 27.64 0.37 -1.59
C LEU A 29 28.98 -0.04 -2.23
N GLY A 30 29.37 0.59 -3.34
CA GLY A 30 30.63 0.32 -4.03
C GLY A 30 30.49 0.33 -5.55
N SER A 31 31.58 0.03 -6.26
CA SER A 31 31.65 -0.07 -7.72
C SER A 31 32.06 -1.46 -8.15
N ALA A 32 31.33 -2.04 -9.10
CA ALA A 32 31.63 -3.35 -9.68
C ALA A 32 32.26 -3.21 -11.06
N HIS A 33 33.36 -3.91 -11.29
CA HIS A 33 34.03 -4.02 -12.59
C HIS A 33 33.64 -5.29 -13.34
N THR A 34 33.05 -6.27 -12.65
CA THR A 34 32.55 -7.52 -13.22
C THR A 34 31.06 -7.75 -12.91
N PRO A 35 30.37 -8.59 -13.69
CA PRO A 35 29.00 -9.00 -13.39
C PRO A 35 28.84 -9.67 -12.03
N GLU A 36 29.85 -10.45 -11.60
CA GLU A 36 29.85 -11.17 -10.32
C GLU A 36 29.96 -10.20 -9.13
N GLU A 37 30.85 -9.21 -9.23
CA GLU A 37 30.96 -8.13 -8.24
C GLU A 37 29.66 -7.32 -8.16
N LEU A 38 29.02 -7.07 -9.30
CA LEU A 38 27.74 -6.36 -9.35
C LEU A 38 26.64 -7.17 -8.65
N ALA A 39 26.60 -8.49 -8.87
CA ALA A 39 25.64 -9.38 -8.21
C ALA A 39 25.85 -9.40 -6.68
N ALA A 40 27.12 -9.45 -6.23
CA ALA A 40 27.46 -9.39 -4.81
C ALA A 40 27.03 -8.07 -4.16
N LEU A 41 27.32 -6.92 -4.78
CA LEU A 41 26.90 -5.61 -4.29
C LEU A 41 25.37 -5.47 -4.24
N MET A 42 24.66 -6.08 -5.20
CA MET A 42 23.19 -6.12 -5.21
C MET A 42 22.59 -7.02 -4.13
N ALA A 43 23.26 -8.11 -3.76
CA ALA A 43 22.86 -8.95 -2.64
C ALA A 43 22.98 -8.18 -1.32
N ILE A 44 24.15 -7.57 -1.06
CA ILE A 44 24.40 -6.74 0.12
C ILE A 44 23.38 -5.59 0.23
N GLY A 45 23.08 -4.94 -0.90
CA GLY A 45 22.10 -3.86 -0.94
C GLY A 45 20.66 -4.30 -0.66
N ARG A 46 20.29 -5.54 -1.01
CA ARG A 46 18.98 -6.11 -0.65
C ARG A 46 18.89 -6.38 0.84
N ASP A 47 19.91 -7.02 1.43
CA ASP A 47 19.92 -7.32 2.86
C ASP A 47 19.83 -6.05 3.70
N LYS A 48 20.51 -4.97 3.27
CA LYS A 48 20.45 -3.66 3.94
C LYS A 48 19.10 -2.93 3.78
N LEU A 49 18.37 -3.15 2.69
CA LEU A 49 17.04 -2.55 2.50
C LEU A 49 15.95 -3.25 3.32
N HIS A 50 16.20 -4.49 3.74
CA HIS A 50 15.26 -5.34 4.46
C HIS A 50 15.79 -5.75 5.85
N PRO A 51 16.24 -4.81 6.72
CA PRO A 51 16.78 -5.17 8.01
C PRO A 51 15.70 -5.83 8.87
N GLY A 52 15.89 -7.10 9.21
CA GLY A 52 14.95 -7.91 10.00
C GLY A 52 13.91 -8.71 9.20
N GLN A 53 13.86 -8.59 7.87
CA GLN A 53 13.15 -9.56 7.02
C GLN A 53 14.19 -10.54 6.46
N GLY A 54 14.25 -11.75 7.01
CA GLY A 54 15.07 -12.82 6.43
C GLY A 54 14.60 -13.15 5.01
N VAL A 55 15.53 -13.49 4.13
CA VAL A 55 15.20 -14.15 2.86
C VAL A 55 14.63 -15.52 3.21
N LEU A 56 13.38 -15.77 2.83
CA LEU A 56 12.81 -17.12 2.91
C LEU A 56 13.47 -17.96 1.82
N ASP A 57 14.46 -18.75 2.22
CA ASP A 57 15.08 -19.76 1.38
C ASP A 57 14.10 -20.94 1.21
N PHE A 58 13.54 -21.06 0.02
CA PHE A 58 12.65 -22.14 -0.39
C PHE A 58 13.37 -23.13 -1.31
N ASP A 59 14.64 -23.44 -1.06
CA ASP A 59 15.29 -24.60 -1.66
C ASP A 59 14.67 -25.91 -1.10
N HIS A 60 13.46 -26.21 -1.55
CA HIS A 60 12.94 -27.57 -1.67
C HIS A 60 13.30 -28.07 -3.06
N THR A 61 14.41 -28.78 -3.14
CA THR A 61 14.68 -29.69 -4.26
C THR A 61 13.50 -30.67 -4.37
N ASP A 62 12.95 -30.76 -5.59
CA ASP A 62 11.76 -31.51 -6.01
C ASP A 62 10.40 -30.79 -5.90
N LYS A 63 10.21 -29.74 -6.70
CA LYS A 63 8.87 -29.41 -7.24
C LYS A 63 8.93 -29.24 -8.77
N PRO A 64 7.98 -29.84 -9.52
CA PRO A 64 7.90 -29.59 -10.96
C PRO A 64 7.68 -28.10 -11.20
N ALA A 65 8.34 -27.56 -12.23
CA ALA A 65 8.32 -26.16 -12.63
C ALA A 65 6.87 -25.66 -12.74
N THR A 66 6.35 -25.15 -11.63
CA THR A 66 5.04 -24.51 -11.58
C THR A 66 5.30 -23.09 -12.05
N ALA A 67 4.61 -22.67 -13.11
CA ALA A 67 4.66 -21.30 -13.60
C ALA A 67 4.60 -20.32 -12.41
N PRO A 68 5.39 -19.23 -12.41
CA PRO A 68 5.48 -18.33 -11.27
C PRO A 68 4.08 -17.92 -10.84
N ALA A 69 3.72 -18.25 -9.61
CA ALA A 69 2.43 -17.87 -9.05
C ALA A 69 2.42 -16.34 -8.90
N VAL A 70 1.84 -15.66 -9.89
CA VAL A 70 1.67 -14.22 -9.84
C VAL A 70 0.59 -13.91 -8.81
N VAL A 71 0.96 -13.20 -7.75
CA VAL A 71 -0.01 -12.63 -6.81
C VAL A 71 -0.88 -11.65 -7.61
N LYS A 72 -2.12 -12.07 -7.91
CA LYS A 72 -3.06 -11.26 -8.72
C LYS A 72 -3.54 -10.01 -7.98
N SER A 73 -3.49 -10.01 -6.65
CA SER A 73 -3.92 -8.89 -5.80
C SER A 73 -3.33 -9.05 -4.40
N SER A 74 -2.82 -7.97 -3.81
CA SER A 74 -2.60 -7.88 -2.37
C SER A 74 -3.86 -7.31 -1.73
N ARG A 75 -4.31 -7.87 -0.60
CA ARG A 75 -5.45 -7.34 0.15
C ARG A 75 -4.94 -6.85 1.50
N SER A 76 -5.11 -5.56 1.77
CA SER A 76 -4.77 -4.96 3.06
C SER A 76 -5.91 -5.21 4.05
N GLN A 77 -6.23 -6.48 4.34
CA GLN A 77 -7.38 -6.85 5.16
C GLN A 77 -7.28 -6.29 6.58
N VAL A 78 -6.10 -6.39 7.21
CA VAL A 78 -5.90 -5.96 8.60
C VAL A 78 -6.31 -4.50 8.81
N ILE A 79 -5.94 -3.58 7.91
CA ILE A 79 -6.28 -2.16 8.08
C ILE A 79 -7.77 -1.90 7.83
N VAL A 80 -8.38 -2.60 6.86
CA VAL A 80 -9.81 -2.49 6.56
C VAL A 80 -10.62 -2.99 7.76
N ASP A 81 -10.28 -4.17 8.30
CA ASP A 81 -10.95 -4.78 9.44
C ASP A 81 -10.77 -3.95 10.71
N THR A 82 -9.58 -3.38 10.91
CA THR A 82 -9.30 -2.50 12.06
C THR A 82 -10.16 -1.25 12.01
N ILE A 83 -10.24 -0.58 10.85
CA ILE A 83 -11.07 0.62 10.68
C ILE A 83 -12.55 0.27 10.79
N ARG A 84 -13.00 -0.86 10.23
CA ARG A 84 -14.39 -1.34 10.38
C ARG A 84 -14.74 -1.61 11.84
N THR A 85 -13.87 -2.33 12.56
CA THR A 85 -14.05 -2.61 13.98
C THR A 85 -14.15 -1.32 14.79
N ALA A 86 -13.31 -0.32 14.50
CA ALA A 86 -13.38 0.98 15.16
C ALA A 86 -14.69 1.71 14.82
N TYR A 87 -15.12 1.67 13.56
CA TYR A 87 -16.36 2.26 13.07
C TYR A 87 -17.59 1.69 13.79
N GLU A 88 -17.68 0.36 13.91
CA GLU A 88 -18.75 -0.34 14.63
C GLU A 88 -18.70 -0.08 16.15
N ARG A 89 -17.49 -0.05 16.74
CA ARG A 89 -17.34 0.26 18.18
C ARG A 89 -17.76 1.68 18.54
N LEU A 90 -17.67 2.61 17.59
CA LEU A 90 -18.16 3.98 17.73
C LEU A 90 -19.68 4.09 17.46
N GLY A 91 -20.35 2.97 17.14
CA GLY A 91 -21.78 2.94 16.81
C GLY A 91 -22.13 3.56 15.46
N PHE A 92 -21.14 3.80 14.58
CA PHE A 92 -21.38 4.46 13.30
C PHE A 92 -22.07 3.54 12.29
N ASP A 93 -22.14 2.24 12.57
CA ASP A 93 -22.94 1.25 11.84
C ASP A 93 -24.45 1.58 11.85
N THR A 94 -24.92 2.45 12.75
CA THR A 94 -26.29 3.00 12.70
C THR A 94 -26.65 3.67 11.37
N VAL A 95 -25.65 4.14 10.60
CA VAL A 95 -25.86 4.77 9.30
C VAL A 95 -26.26 3.75 8.22
N ASP A 96 -25.88 2.48 8.40
CA ASP A 96 -26.19 1.35 7.50
C ASP A 96 -26.00 1.66 5.99
N ASP A 97 -24.86 2.24 5.63
CA ASP A 97 -24.51 2.59 4.26
C ASP A 97 -23.06 2.22 3.94
N GLU A 98 -22.86 1.05 3.31
CA GLU A 98 -21.51 0.56 2.96
C GLU A 98 -20.76 1.53 2.03
N ALA A 99 -21.45 2.26 1.16
CA ALA A 99 -20.80 3.28 0.33
C ALA A 99 -20.28 4.45 1.17
N PHE A 100 -20.94 4.75 2.29
CA PHE A 100 -20.49 5.76 3.24
C PHE A 100 -19.27 5.25 4.01
N PHE A 101 -19.30 4.02 4.52
CA PHE A 101 -18.14 3.40 5.16
C PHE A 101 -16.92 3.37 4.22
N GLN A 102 -17.08 2.96 2.97
CA GLN A 102 -15.98 2.94 1.99
C GLN A 102 -15.42 4.34 1.72
N LEU A 103 -16.24 5.40 1.74
CA LEU A 103 -15.76 6.78 1.64
C LEU A 103 -14.98 7.20 2.89
N VAL A 104 -15.45 6.87 4.09
CA VAL A 104 -14.73 7.14 5.34
C VAL A 104 -13.37 6.41 5.33
N LEU A 105 -13.37 5.11 5.01
CA LEU A 105 -12.18 4.29 4.88
C LEU A 105 -11.17 4.92 3.91
N ALA A 106 -11.60 5.25 2.69
CA ALA A 106 -10.72 5.86 1.71
C ALA A 106 -10.12 7.18 2.21
N ARG A 107 -10.92 8.03 2.88
CA ARG A 107 -10.48 9.34 3.38
C ARG A 107 -9.56 9.29 4.59
N LEU A 108 -9.69 8.25 5.43
CA LEU A 108 -8.76 8.00 6.54
C LEU A 108 -7.39 7.54 6.05
N ILE A 109 -7.37 6.74 4.97
CA ILE A 109 -6.13 6.25 4.35
C ILE A 109 -5.44 7.34 3.55
N GLU A 110 -6.21 8.03 2.70
CA GLU A 110 -5.70 9.14 1.90
C GLU A 110 -6.80 10.21 1.74
N PRO A 111 -6.59 11.47 2.17
CA PRO A 111 -7.59 12.52 2.11
C PRO A 111 -7.74 13.09 0.68
N THR A 112 -8.22 12.26 -0.25
CA THR A 112 -8.31 12.53 -1.69
C THR A 112 -9.73 12.95 -2.12
N SER A 113 -9.92 13.32 -3.39
CA SER A 113 -11.24 13.58 -3.96
C SER A 113 -12.15 12.34 -3.93
N LYS A 114 -13.47 12.54 -3.95
CA LYS A 114 -14.46 11.46 -4.02
C LYS A 114 -14.26 10.54 -5.24
N SER A 115 -13.83 11.09 -6.37
CA SER A 115 -13.58 10.32 -7.59
C SER A 115 -12.35 9.44 -7.49
N ASP A 116 -11.35 9.86 -6.71
CA ASP A 116 -10.08 9.16 -6.56
C ASP A 116 -10.09 8.18 -5.37
N SER A 117 -11.13 8.20 -4.53
CA SER A 117 -11.42 7.16 -3.54
C SER A 117 -11.52 5.74 -4.14
N VAL A 118 -11.94 5.60 -5.41
CA VAL A 118 -12.00 4.29 -6.11
C VAL A 118 -10.60 3.69 -6.25
N ARG A 119 -9.59 4.52 -6.55
CA ARG A 119 -8.19 4.08 -6.66
C ARG A 119 -7.70 3.59 -5.31
N VAL A 120 -7.89 4.37 -4.25
CA VAL A 120 -7.47 4.02 -2.89
C VAL A 120 -8.07 2.69 -2.45
N LEU A 121 -9.38 2.49 -2.65
CA LEU A 121 -10.05 1.25 -2.26
C LEU A 121 -9.61 0.04 -3.11
N GLY A 122 -9.32 0.26 -4.39
CA GLY A 122 -8.74 -0.76 -5.26
C GLY A 122 -7.34 -1.18 -4.81
N GLU A 123 -6.50 -0.24 -4.38
CA GLU A 123 -5.16 -0.50 -3.82
C GLU A 123 -5.22 -1.29 -2.49
N LEU A 124 -6.30 -1.12 -1.70
CA LEU A 124 -6.55 -1.91 -0.49
C LEU A 124 -7.11 -3.31 -0.79
N GLY A 125 -7.54 -3.57 -2.02
CA GLY A 125 -8.18 -4.82 -2.42
C GLY A 125 -9.62 -4.96 -1.90
N VAL A 126 -10.31 -3.83 -1.68
CA VAL A 126 -11.73 -3.77 -1.30
C VAL A 126 -12.60 -3.89 -2.55
N ASP A 127 -13.69 -4.65 -2.47
CA ASP A 127 -14.71 -4.67 -3.52
C ASP A 127 -15.49 -3.36 -3.52
N VAL A 128 -15.05 -2.44 -4.38
CA VAL A 128 -15.54 -1.06 -4.42
C VAL A 128 -16.95 -1.00 -4.99
N VAL A 129 -17.85 -0.29 -4.30
CA VAL A 129 -19.17 0.02 -4.86
C VAL A 129 -19.02 0.86 -6.14
N HIS A 130 -20.00 0.75 -7.05
CA HIS A 130 -19.95 1.51 -8.29
C HIS A 130 -19.83 3.03 -8.04
N ARG A 131 -19.06 3.74 -8.87
CA ARG A 131 -18.79 5.18 -8.71
C ARG A 131 -20.05 6.05 -8.53
N ASN A 132 -21.14 5.68 -9.20
CA ASN A 132 -22.42 6.38 -9.08
C ASN A 132 -23.04 6.20 -7.68
N THR A 133 -22.83 5.06 -7.04
CA THR A 133 -23.29 4.78 -5.68
C THR A 133 -22.67 5.76 -4.69
N PHE A 134 -21.40 6.15 -4.85
CA PHE A 134 -20.80 7.21 -4.03
C PHE A 134 -21.44 8.59 -4.22
N LEU A 135 -21.93 8.93 -5.42
CA LEU A 135 -22.67 10.20 -5.63
C LEU A 135 -24.00 10.18 -4.88
N THR A 136 -24.73 9.08 -4.99
CA THR A 136 -26.01 8.91 -4.31
C THR A 136 -25.82 8.84 -2.80
N CYS A 137 -24.77 8.18 -2.32
CA CYS A 137 -24.40 8.11 -0.91
C CYS A 137 -24.23 9.50 -0.28
N LEU A 138 -23.49 10.41 -0.92
CA LEU A 138 -23.32 11.76 -0.37
C LEU A 138 -24.63 12.57 -0.35
N LYS A 139 -25.54 12.32 -1.30
CA LYS A 139 -26.89 12.92 -1.27
C LYS A 139 -27.68 12.37 -0.07
N ARG A 140 -27.70 11.04 0.11
CA ARG A 140 -28.32 10.40 1.28
C ARG A 140 -27.72 10.90 2.59
N ALA A 141 -26.40 11.05 2.66
CA ALA A 141 -25.73 11.49 3.87
C ALA A 141 -26.18 12.89 4.32
N ARG A 142 -26.44 13.77 3.36
CA ARG A 142 -27.06 15.07 3.61
C ARG A 142 -28.54 14.92 3.98
N ASP A 143 -29.31 14.22 3.16
CA ASP A 143 -30.77 14.17 3.28
C ASP A 143 -31.24 13.43 4.55
N ASN A 144 -30.44 12.48 5.03
CA ASN A 144 -30.70 11.67 6.22
C ASN A 144 -29.88 12.12 7.45
N ASN A 145 -29.15 13.24 7.36
CA ASN A 145 -28.33 13.79 8.45
C ASN A 145 -27.35 12.77 9.08
N TYR A 146 -26.59 12.03 8.26
CA TYR A 146 -25.62 11.03 8.78
C TYR A 146 -24.65 11.64 9.79
N ARG A 147 -24.30 12.91 9.62
CA ARG A 147 -23.43 13.63 10.58
C ARG A 147 -24.01 13.61 11.99
N ASP A 148 -25.29 13.94 12.14
CA ASP A 148 -25.92 14.04 13.45
C ASP A 148 -26.09 12.65 14.06
N GLN A 149 -26.41 11.65 13.24
CA GLN A 149 -26.43 10.25 13.69
C GLN A 149 -25.06 9.79 14.21
N CYS A 150 -23.97 10.11 13.51
CA CYS A 150 -22.62 9.78 13.99
C CYS A 150 -22.23 10.56 15.25
N ILE A 151 -22.65 11.83 15.37
CA ILE A 151 -22.37 12.63 16.58
C ILE A 151 -23.11 12.02 17.79
N GLU A 152 -24.39 11.68 17.61
CA GLU A 152 -25.18 11.02 18.64
C GLU A 152 -24.57 9.66 19.03
N ALA A 153 -24.18 8.84 18.06
CA ALA A 153 -23.54 7.55 18.35
C ALA A 153 -22.21 7.68 19.10
N ALA A 154 -21.41 8.71 18.80
CA ALA A 154 -20.10 8.91 19.45
C ALA A 154 -20.19 9.55 20.84
N PHE A 155 -21.21 10.36 21.11
CA PHE A 155 -21.23 11.26 22.28
C PHE A 155 -22.56 11.33 23.04
N GLY A 156 -23.62 10.69 22.53
CA GLY A 156 -24.94 10.61 23.16
C GLY A 156 -25.05 9.58 24.27
#